data_AF-A0A8C9UKN1-F1
#
_entry.id   AF-A0A8C9UKN1-F1
#
_cell.length_a   1.000
_cell.length_b   1.000
_cell.length_c   1.000
_cell.angle_alpha   90.00
_cell.angle_beta   90.00
_cell.angle_gamma   90.00
#
_symmetry.space_group_name_H-M   'P 1'
#
loop_
_entity.id
_entity.type
_entity.pdbx_description
1 polymer ?
#
loop_
_entity_poly.entity_id
_entity_poly.type
_entity_poly.pdbx_seq_one_letter_code
_entity_poly.pdbx_strand_id
1 'polypeptide(L)'
;MMNMSSPLWSLIILLAFAKLDGEAGGLEQQPRKRSINNLQQPRIASERGNLVFLTSSAQNIEFRTGPLGKIKLNDEDLSECLHQIEKNKDDIVVLKKSAVDLPQNVSNQIHQLNSTLVALERKFQSFQQTVDKNFCSSHPCQNGGTCLSLQDSFYCICPSQWEVSHLPLIKRPDDFFMDSFRHI
;
A
#
# COMPACT_ATOMS: atom_id res chain seq x y z
N MET A 1 -31.43 98.06 -39.04
CA MET A 1 -30.01 98.48 -39.17
C MET A 1 -29.65 99.09 -37.82
N MET A 2 -28.89 98.43 -36.95
CA MET A 2 -27.47 98.13 -37.08
C MET A 2 -27.11 96.72 -36.59
N ASN A 3 -26.19 96.13 -37.33
CA ASN A 3 -25.46 94.91 -37.02
C ASN A 3 -24.20 95.31 -36.21
N MET A 4 -23.96 94.70 -35.05
CA MET A 4 -22.64 94.66 -34.42
C MET A 4 -22.46 93.29 -33.78
N SER A 5 -21.79 92.44 -34.54
CA SER A 5 -20.85 91.41 -34.10
C SER A 5 -20.25 91.70 -32.72
N SER A 6 -20.58 90.85 -31.74
CA SER A 6 -19.82 90.74 -30.49
C SER A 6 -19.57 89.27 -30.18
N PRO A 7 -18.31 88.79 -30.23
CA PRO A 7 -17.95 87.38 -30.04
C PRO A 7 -18.13 86.92 -28.58
N LEU A 8 -18.45 87.85 -27.66
CA LEU A 8 -18.62 87.61 -26.23
C LEU A 8 -19.88 86.80 -25.91
N TRP A 9 -20.98 87.00 -26.63
CA TRP A 9 -22.22 86.25 -26.38
C TRP A 9 -22.12 84.80 -26.88
N SER A 10 -21.42 84.59 -28.00
CA SER A 10 -21.09 83.25 -28.49
C SER A 10 -20.17 82.51 -27.51
N LEU A 11 -19.23 83.22 -26.86
CA LEU A 11 -18.35 82.63 -25.85
C LEU A 11 -19.11 82.25 -24.56
N ILE A 12 -20.09 83.05 -24.13
CA ILE A 12 -20.92 82.75 -22.95
C ILE A 12 -21.81 81.53 -23.21
N ILE A 13 -22.36 81.41 -24.42
CA ILE A 13 -23.16 80.25 -24.82
C ILE A 13 -22.28 78.99 -24.89
N LEU A 14 -21.06 79.09 -25.47
CA LEU A 14 -20.11 77.98 -25.49
C LEU A 14 -19.62 77.58 -24.09
N LEU A 15 -19.45 78.53 -23.16
CA LEU A 15 -19.07 78.24 -21.77
C LEU A 15 -20.23 77.63 -20.95
N ALA A 16 -21.48 77.91 -21.31
CA ALA A 16 -22.64 77.24 -20.73
C ALA A 16 -22.78 75.79 -21.24
N PHE A 17 -22.47 75.53 -22.51
CA PHE A 17 -22.46 74.16 -23.06
C PHE A 17 -21.21 73.35 -22.65
N ALA A 18 -20.04 73.98 -22.50
CA ALA A 18 -18.82 73.32 -22.03
C ALA A 18 -18.81 73.03 -20.51
N LYS A 19 -19.79 73.54 -19.75
CA LYS A 19 -19.95 73.27 -18.32
C LYS A 19 -21.01 72.20 -17.99
N LEU A 20 -21.57 71.55 -19.00
CA LEU A 20 -22.53 70.44 -18.85
C LEU A 20 -22.03 69.10 -19.41
N ASP A 21 -20.83 69.05 -19.97
CA ASP A 21 -20.22 67.80 -20.43
C ASP A 21 -19.20 67.29 -19.39
N GLY A 22 -19.71 67.04 -18.18
CA GLY A 22 -19.08 66.17 -17.20
C GLY A 22 -19.71 64.80 -17.33
N GLU A 23 -19.16 63.99 -18.22
CA GLU A 23 -19.50 62.59 -18.50
C GLU A 23 -19.89 61.83 -17.21
N ALA A 24 -21.21 61.68 -17.02
CA ALA A 24 -21.80 60.77 -16.06
C ALA A 24 -21.64 59.34 -16.60
N GLY A 25 -20.40 58.84 -16.56
CA GLY A 25 -19.99 57.55 -17.11
C GLY A 25 -19.34 56.62 -16.08
N GLY A 26 -19.60 56.82 -14.79
CA GLY A 26 -19.36 55.78 -13.79
C GLY A 26 -20.61 54.92 -13.69
N LEU A 27 -20.54 53.67 -14.14
CA LEU A 27 -21.51 52.63 -13.76
C LEU A 27 -21.45 52.45 -12.24
N GLU A 28 -22.13 53.33 -11.50
CA GLU A 28 -22.67 53.00 -10.19
C GLU A 28 -23.65 51.86 -10.44
N GLN A 29 -23.15 50.63 -10.32
CA GLN A 29 -24.01 49.48 -10.17
C GLN A 29 -24.73 49.66 -8.84
N GLN A 30 -25.90 50.29 -8.89
CA GLN A 30 -26.88 50.20 -7.82
C GLN A 30 -26.93 48.73 -7.39
N PRO A 31 -26.89 48.42 -6.09
CA PRO A 31 -27.08 47.06 -5.61
C PRO A 31 -28.41 46.58 -6.19
N ARG A 32 -28.34 45.63 -7.14
CA ARG A 32 -29.51 45.04 -7.77
C ARG A 32 -30.26 44.31 -6.65
N LYS A 33 -31.24 44.98 -6.02
CA LYS A 33 -32.10 44.37 -5.00
C LYS A 33 -32.75 43.15 -5.65
N ARG A 34 -32.28 41.96 -5.28
CA ARG A 34 -32.81 40.70 -5.79
C ARG A 34 -34.27 40.57 -5.35
N SER A 35 -35.12 40.12 -6.27
CA SER A 35 -36.48 39.73 -5.90
C SER A 35 -36.39 38.54 -4.94
N ILE A 36 -36.90 38.70 -3.71
CA ILE A 36 -36.86 37.69 -2.64
C ILE A 36 -37.51 36.35 -3.08
N ASN A 37 -38.30 36.38 -4.15
CA ASN A 37 -39.11 35.25 -4.61
C ASN A 37 -38.42 34.35 -5.65
N ASN A 38 -37.21 34.66 -6.11
CA ASN A 38 -36.53 33.82 -7.10
C ASN A 38 -35.61 32.78 -6.42
N LEU A 39 -36.20 31.67 -5.97
CA LEU A 39 -35.50 30.56 -5.30
C LEU A 39 -34.47 29.84 -6.18
N GLN A 40 -34.46 30.09 -7.49
CA GLN A 40 -33.61 29.41 -8.46
C GLN A 40 -32.25 30.09 -8.65
N GLN A 41 -32.02 31.26 -8.02
CA GLN A 41 -30.74 31.98 -8.07
C GLN A 41 -29.84 31.64 -6.86
N PRO A 42 -28.50 31.79 -6.97
CA PRO A 42 -27.59 31.46 -5.89
C PRO A 42 -27.70 32.53 -4.80
N ARG A 43 -27.86 32.10 -3.55
CA ARG A 43 -28.13 33.00 -2.42
C ARG A 43 -27.36 32.58 -1.17
N ILE A 44 -27.19 33.52 -0.25
CA ILE A 44 -26.63 33.29 1.08
C ILE A 44 -27.76 33.49 2.08
N ALA A 45 -28.00 32.53 2.97
CA ALA A 45 -29.06 32.56 3.97
C ALA A 45 -28.49 32.29 5.38
N SER A 46 -29.21 32.75 6.41
CA SER A 46 -28.92 32.42 7.82
C SER A 46 -30.01 31.49 8.34
N GLU A 47 -29.63 30.29 8.75
CA GLU A 47 -30.56 29.27 9.23
C GLU A 47 -30.10 28.71 10.57
N ARG A 48 -30.86 29.03 11.64
CA ARG A 48 -30.56 28.56 13.01
C ARG A 48 -29.12 28.86 13.47
N GLY A 49 -28.60 30.03 13.09
CA GLY A 49 -27.23 30.46 13.42
C GLY A 49 -26.14 30.03 12.44
N ASN A 50 -26.46 29.22 11.42
CA ASN A 50 -25.53 28.82 10.38
C ASN A 50 -25.60 29.76 9.17
N LEU A 51 -24.46 30.07 8.57
CA LEU A 51 -24.39 30.75 7.28
C LEU A 51 -24.40 29.70 6.16
N VAL A 52 -25.43 29.71 5.31
CA VAL A 52 -25.65 28.69 4.28
C VAL A 52 -25.57 29.30 2.89
N PHE A 53 -24.74 28.69 2.03
CA PHE A 53 -24.61 29.04 0.62
C PHE A 53 -25.51 28.10 -0.20
N LEU A 54 -26.53 28.65 -0.85
CA LEU A 54 -27.55 27.89 -1.58
C LEU A 54 -27.41 28.15 -3.08
N THR A 55 -27.34 27.09 -3.87
CA THR A 55 -27.30 27.15 -5.34
C THR A 55 -28.47 26.38 -5.95
N SER A 56 -28.73 26.60 -7.24
CA SER A 56 -29.60 25.72 -8.03
C SER A 56 -28.75 24.69 -8.80
N SER A 57 -29.37 23.70 -9.42
CA SER A 57 -28.68 22.60 -10.11
C SER A 57 -27.78 23.04 -11.28
N ALA A 58 -27.99 24.23 -11.81
CA ALA A 58 -27.26 24.75 -12.98
C ALA A 58 -26.39 25.97 -12.66
N GLN A 59 -26.21 26.33 -11.38
CA GLN A 59 -25.52 27.56 -11.00
C GLN A 59 -24.52 27.30 -9.87
N ASN A 60 -23.42 28.05 -9.89
CA ASN A 60 -22.35 27.94 -8.91
C ASN A 60 -22.26 29.21 -8.05
N ILE A 61 -21.71 29.06 -6.84
CA ILE A 61 -21.13 30.17 -6.08
C ILE A 61 -19.62 30.01 -6.22
N GLU A 62 -18.99 30.98 -6.86
CA GLU A 62 -17.56 30.95 -7.12
C GLU A 62 -16.84 31.94 -6.22
N PHE A 63 -15.85 31.44 -5.50
CA PHE A 63 -14.92 32.26 -4.72
C PHE A 63 -13.62 32.39 -5.51
N ARG A 64 -13.23 33.63 -5.80
CA ARG A 64 -12.03 33.95 -6.57
C ARG A 64 -11.16 34.87 -5.74
N THR A 65 -9.86 34.66 -5.78
CA THR A 65 -8.88 35.52 -5.11
C THR A 65 -7.99 36.21 -6.14
N GLY A 66 -7.43 37.35 -5.75
CA GLY A 66 -6.34 37.96 -6.50
C GLY A 66 -5.02 37.19 -6.32
N PRO A 67 -3.92 37.65 -6.95
CA PRO A 67 -2.65 36.92 -7.00
C PRO A 67 -2.04 36.56 -5.64
N LEU A 68 -2.29 37.37 -4.61
CA LEU A 68 -1.81 37.14 -3.24
C LEU A 68 -2.92 36.72 -2.27
N GLY A 69 -4.16 36.63 -2.76
CA GLY A 69 -5.31 36.28 -1.92
C GLY A 69 -5.43 34.78 -1.71
N LYS A 70 -5.80 34.38 -0.50
CA LYS A 70 -5.94 32.98 -0.09
C LYS A 70 -7.38 32.70 0.32
N ILE A 71 -7.86 31.49 0.02
CA ILE A 71 -9.14 30.99 0.54
C ILE A 71 -8.81 30.07 1.71
N LYS A 72 -9.29 30.44 2.90
CA LYS A 72 -9.12 29.61 4.09
C LYS A 72 -10.44 28.97 4.52
N LEU A 73 -10.38 27.70 4.90
CA LEU A 73 -11.47 26.99 5.56
C LEU A 73 -11.03 26.68 6.98
N ASN A 74 -11.63 27.36 7.96
CA ASN A 74 -11.08 27.47 9.31
C ASN A 74 -9.65 28.04 9.25
N ASP A 75 -8.66 27.32 9.75
CA ASP A 75 -7.25 27.75 9.76
C ASP A 75 -6.45 27.26 8.54
N GLU A 76 -7.01 26.37 7.73
CA GLU A 76 -6.36 25.69 6.60
C GLU A 76 -6.39 26.53 5.31
N ASP A 77 -5.28 26.53 4.58
CA ASP A 77 -5.19 27.16 3.25
C ASP A 77 -5.61 26.16 2.16
N LEU A 78 -6.67 26.50 1.43
CA LEU A 78 -7.22 25.61 0.41
C LEU A 78 -6.21 25.34 -0.72
N SER A 79 -5.36 26.31 -1.07
CA SER A 79 -4.34 26.12 -2.11
C SER A 79 -3.28 25.11 -1.68
N GLU A 80 -2.88 25.13 -0.40
CA GLU A 80 -1.94 24.16 0.16
C GLU A 80 -2.54 22.74 0.15
N CYS A 81 -3.80 22.62 0.58
CA CYS A 81 -4.51 21.35 0.56
C CYS A 81 -4.63 20.76 -0.86
N LEU A 82 -4.97 21.58 -1.86
CA LEU A 82 -5.04 21.15 -3.25
C LEU A 82 -3.67 20.70 -3.79
N HIS A 83 -2.60 21.43 -3.48
CA HIS A 83 -1.24 21.02 -3.85
C HIS A 83 -0.85 19.69 -3.19
N GLN A 84 -1.20 19.48 -1.92
CA GLN A 84 -0.93 18.23 -1.23
C GLN A 84 -1.71 17.06 -1.84
N ILE A 85 -2.97 17.27 -2.26
CA ILE A 85 -3.77 16.26 -2.96
C ILE A 85 -3.12 15.87 -4.30
N GLU A 86 -2.65 16.86 -5.07
CA GLU A 86 -1.97 16.62 -6.34
C GLU A 86 -0.67 15.84 -6.15
N LYS A 87 0.15 16.25 -5.16
CA LYS A 87 1.36 15.53 -4.80
C LYS A 87 1.08 14.09 -4.37
N ASN A 88 0.09 13.89 -3.51
CA ASN A 88 -0.30 12.54 -3.06
C ASN A 88 -0.77 11.67 -4.23
N LYS A 89 -1.49 12.26 -5.20
CA LYS A 89 -1.91 11.56 -6.42
C LYS A 89 -0.69 11.06 -7.20
N ASP A 90 0.32 11.91 -7.38
CA ASP A 90 1.53 11.55 -8.13
C ASP A 90 2.36 10.49 -7.38
N ASP A 91 2.51 10.64 -6.07
CA ASP A 91 3.19 9.66 -5.22
C ASP A 91 2.51 8.28 -5.30
N ILE A 92 1.16 8.23 -5.28
CA ILE A 92 0.41 6.98 -5.45
C ILE A 92 0.67 6.34 -6.81
N VAL A 93 0.80 7.12 -7.89
CA VAL A 93 1.11 6.58 -9.22
C VAL A 93 2.50 5.94 -9.23
N VAL A 94 3.49 6.58 -8.62
CA VAL A 94 4.86 6.05 -8.51
C VAL A 94 4.90 4.78 -7.67
N LEU A 95 4.19 4.77 -6.53
CA LEU A 95 4.11 3.59 -5.66
C LEU A 95 3.44 2.41 -6.38
N LYS A 96 2.36 2.66 -7.12
CA LYS A 96 1.70 1.62 -7.93
C LYS A 96 2.63 1.04 -8.99
N LYS A 97 3.42 1.87 -9.68
CA LYS A 97 4.42 1.40 -10.63
C LYS A 97 5.47 0.52 -9.95
N SER A 98 5.99 0.96 -8.81
CA SER A 98 6.96 0.20 -8.01
C SER A 98 6.40 -1.13 -7.51
N ALA A 99 5.10 -1.20 -7.22
CA ALA A 99 4.42 -2.44 -6.84
C ALA A 99 4.21 -3.39 -8.03
N VAL A 100 4.05 -2.88 -9.25
CA VAL A 100 3.98 -3.69 -10.48
C VAL A 100 5.35 -4.30 -10.81
N ASP A 101 6.42 -3.56 -10.53
CA ASP A 101 7.81 -4.01 -10.71
C ASP A 101 8.32 -4.89 -9.55
N LEU A 102 7.51 -5.12 -8.51
CA LEU A 102 7.85 -6.03 -7.42
C LEU A 102 7.93 -7.45 -7.99
N PRO A 103 9.00 -8.23 -7.73
CA PRO A 103 9.16 -9.52 -8.37
C PRO A 103 7.95 -10.40 -8.03
N GLN A 104 7.16 -10.72 -9.05
CA GLN A 104 6.03 -11.68 -8.96
C GLN A 104 6.48 -13.06 -8.44
N ASN A 105 7.80 -13.25 -8.36
CA ASN A 105 8.46 -14.45 -7.90
C ASN A 105 8.78 -14.48 -6.40
N VAL A 106 8.55 -13.41 -5.61
CA VAL A 106 8.83 -13.44 -4.16
C VAL A 106 7.97 -14.49 -3.46
N SER A 107 6.68 -14.61 -3.85
CA SER A 107 5.80 -15.66 -3.34
C SER A 107 6.33 -17.07 -3.65
N ASN A 108 6.74 -17.29 -4.91
CA ASN A 108 7.32 -18.56 -5.33
C ASN A 108 8.63 -18.87 -4.58
N GLN A 109 9.47 -17.87 -4.34
CA GLN A 109 10.69 -18.02 -3.55
C GLN A 109 10.39 -18.40 -2.11
N ILE A 110 9.38 -17.78 -1.48
CA ILE A 110 8.95 -18.14 -0.12
C ILE A 110 8.43 -19.57 -0.09
N HIS A 111 7.60 -19.97 -1.06
CA HIS A 111 7.11 -21.34 -1.16
C HIS A 111 8.23 -22.37 -1.37
N GLN A 112 9.21 -22.04 -2.23
CA GLN A 112 10.37 -22.89 -2.48
C GLN A 112 11.24 -23.00 -1.23
N LEU A 113 11.43 -21.91 -0.50
CA LEU A 113 12.21 -21.90 0.74
C LEU A 113 11.52 -22.76 1.82
N ASN A 114 10.21 -22.60 2.01
CA ASN A 114 9.42 -23.39 2.97
C ASN A 114 9.43 -24.88 2.63
N SER A 115 9.24 -25.24 1.36
CA SER A 115 9.27 -26.65 0.95
C SER A 115 10.64 -27.29 1.16
N THR A 116 11.72 -26.54 0.94
CA THR A 116 13.09 -26.98 1.19
C THR A 116 13.35 -27.19 2.69
N LEU A 117 12.87 -26.26 3.53
CA LEU A 117 13.00 -26.33 4.98
C LEU A 117 12.28 -27.58 5.53
N VAL A 118 11.04 -27.81 5.13
CA VAL A 118 10.26 -29.00 5.54
C VAL A 118 10.92 -30.30 5.05
N ALA A 119 11.57 -30.29 3.88
CA ALA A 119 12.32 -31.45 3.39
C ALA A 119 13.58 -31.72 4.23
N LEU A 120 14.28 -30.65 4.64
CA LEU A 120 15.45 -30.74 5.51
C LEU A 120 15.08 -31.23 6.91
N GLU A 121 14.01 -30.71 7.50
CA GLU A 121 13.50 -31.17 8.80
C GLU A 121 13.17 -32.66 8.79
N ARG A 122 12.50 -33.14 7.75
CA ARG A 122 12.20 -34.58 7.61
C ARG A 122 13.46 -35.43 7.49
N LYS A 123 14.46 -34.98 6.72
CA LYS A 123 15.75 -35.67 6.61
C LYS A 123 16.48 -35.70 7.95
N PHE A 124 16.48 -34.59 8.67
CA PHE A 124 17.10 -34.49 10.00
C PHE A 124 16.42 -35.42 11.00
N GLN A 125 15.08 -35.44 11.05
CA GLN A 125 14.32 -36.35 11.90
C GLN A 125 14.60 -37.83 11.58
N SER A 126 14.64 -38.19 10.29
CA SER A 126 14.99 -39.56 9.88
C SER A 126 16.40 -39.94 10.30
N PHE A 127 17.38 -39.04 10.13
CA PHE A 127 18.75 -39.29 10.54
C PHE A 127 18.86 -39.48 12.06
N GLN A 128 18.19 -38.61 12.82
CA GLN A 128 18.17 -38.70 14.28
C GLN A 128 17.56 -40.03 14.76
N GLN A 129 16.47 -40.49 14.14
CA GLN A 129 15.86 -41.78 14.47
C GLN A 129 16.82 -42.97 14.25
N THR A 130 17.64 -42.92 13.21
CA THR A 130 18.64 -43.95 12.94
C THR A 130 19.77 -43.94 13.98
N VAL A 131 20.24 -42.76 14.39
CA VAL A 131 21.29 -42.63 15.43
C VAL A 131 20.78 -43.09 16.80
N ASP A 132 19.54 -42.74 17.16
CA ASP A 132 18.97 -43.05 18.48
C ASP A 132 18.54 -44.54 18.60
N LYS A 133 18.48 -45.28 17.49
CA LYS A 133 18.04 -46.67 17.49
C LYS A 133 19.14 -47.62 17.98
N ASN A 134 18.90 -48.28 19.11
CA ASN A 134 19.75 -49.35 19.61
C ASN A 134 19.32 -50.72 19.07
N PHE A 135 20.10 -51.28 18.14
CA PHE A 135 19.84 -52.57 17.51
C PHE A 135 20.14 -53.79 18.39
N CYS A 136 20.81 -53.59 19.54
CA CYS A 136 21.06 -54.66 20.49
C CYS A 136 19.91 -54.88 21.49
N SER A 137 18.89 -54.02 21.51
CA SER A 137 17.78 -54.08 22.47
C SER A 137 17.01 -55.40 22.45
N SER A 138 16.95 -56.07 21.30
CA SER A 138 16.28 -57.38 21.13
C SER A 138 17.16 -58.59 21.44
N HIS A 139 18.40 -58.37 21.92
CA HIS A 139 19.38 -59.43 22.17
C HIS A 139 19.59 -60.37 20.96
N PRO A 140 19.96 -59.83 19.77
CA PRO A 140 20.00 -60.61 18.53
C PRO A 140 21.20 -61.59 18.44
N CYS A 141 22.19 -61.47 19.34
CA CYS A 141 23.35 -62.36 19.36
C CYS A 141 23.04 -63.65 20.10
N GLN A 142 23.35 -64.78 19.48
CA GLN A 142 23.14 -66.12 20.05
C GLN A 142 24.42 -66.66 20.71
N ASN A 143 24.32 -67.81 21.39
CA ASN A 143 25.46 -68.56 21.94
C ASN A 143 26.36 -67.76 22.91
N GLY A 144 25.77 -66.80 23.63
CA GLY A 144 26.50 -65.98 24.60
C GLY A 144 27.39 -64.90 23.98
N GLY A 145 27.19 -64.54 22.71
CA GLY A 145 27.91 -63.44 22.07
C GLY A 145 27.55 -62.06 22.62
N THR A 146 28.51 -61.14 22.66
CA THR A 146 28.31 -59.74 23.07
C THR A 146 27.86 -58.90 21.87
N CYS A 147 26.79 -58.11 22.03
CA CYS A 147 26.24 -57.26 20.97
C CYS A 147 26.77 -55.83 21.03
N LEU A 148 27.17 -55.29 19.88
CA LEU A 148 27.48 -53.88 19.67
C LEU A 148 26.50 -53.27 18.67
N SER A 149 25.81 -52.19 19.05
CA SER A 149 24.89 -51.47 18.16
C SER A 149 25.68 -50.50 17.28
N LEU A 150 25.35 -50.46 15.99
CA LEU A 150 25.91 -49.56 15.00
C LEU A 150 24.80 -48.65 14.46
N GLN A 151 25.13 -47.76 13.51
CA GLN A 151 24.22 -46.76 12.92
C GLN A 151 22.96 -47.40 12.30
N ASP A 152 23.09 -48.51 11.58
CA ASP A 152 22.00 -49.15 10.84
C ASP A 152 22.02 -50.68 11.01
N SER A 153 22.80 -51.18 11.96
CA SER A 153 23.21 -52.57 12.05
C SER A 153 23.63 -52.92 13.47
N PHE A 154 23.91 -54.21 13.69
CA PHE A 154 24.54 -54.67 14.91
C PHE A 154 25.68 -55.63 14.57
N TYR A 155 26.56 -55.80 15.55
CA TYR A 155 27.75 -56.62 15.44
C TYR A 155 27.86 -57.54 16.64
N CYS A 156 28.03 -58.85 16.41
CA CYS A 156 28.15 -59.84 17.47
C CYS A 156 29.60 -60.30 17.63
N ILE A 157 30.11 -60.21 18.86
CA ILE A 157 31.40 -60.76 19.26
C ILE A 157 31.16 -62.12 19.92
N CYS A 158 31.60 -63.21 19.28
CA CYS A 158 31.42 -64.57 19.78
C CYS A 158 32.65 -65.04 20.59
N PRO A 159 32.45 -65.86 21.64
CA PRO A 159 33.55 -66.49 22.38
C PRO A 159 34.25 -67.59 21.54
N SER A 160 35.54 -67.84 21.80
CA SER A 160 36.44 -68.67 20.98
C SER A 160 35.91 -70.07 20.62
N GLN A 161 35.10 -70.68 21.48
CA GLN A 161 34.50 -72.00 21.23
C GLN A 161 33.43 -72.02 20.11
N TRP A 162 33.10 -70.87 19.52
CA TRP A 162 32.23 -70.72 18.34
C TRP A 162 32.95 -70.10 17.13
N GLU A 163 34.29 -70.04 17.13
CA GLU A 163 35.16 -69.54 16.04
C GLU A 163 35.26 -70.51 14.84
N VAL A 164 34.14 -71.04 14.33
CA VAL A 164 34.21 -71.82 13.06
C VAL A 164 34.31 -70.90 11.84
N SER A 165 34.31 -69.59 12.03
CA SER A 165 34.67 -68.60 11.00
C SER A 165 35.27 -67.38 11.70
N HIS A 166 36.55 -67.11 11.46
CA HIS A 166 37.36 -66.06 12.10
C HIS A 166 36.95 -64.62 11.75
N LEU A 167 35.66 -64.35 11.48
CA LEU A 167 35.18 -63.00 11.28
C LEU A 167 33.88 -62.74 12.04
N PRO A 168 33.87 -61.70 12.88
CA PRO A 168 32.64 -61.17 13.44
C PRO A 168 31.64 -60.77 12.36
N LEU A 169 30.35 -61.04 12.60
CA LEU A 169 29.27 -60.82 11.63
C LEU A 169 28.60 -59.46 11.88
N ILE A 170 28.65 -58.57 10.87
CA ILE A 170 27.79 -57.38 10.80
C ILE A 170 26.45 -57.84 10.23
N LYS A 171 25.36 -57.62 10.97
CA LYS A 171 23.99 -57.93 10.53
C LYS A 171 23.17 -56.66 10.43
N ARG A 172 22.50 -56.43 9.30
CA ARG A 172 21.48 -55.38 9.17
C ARG A 172 20.11 -55.91 9.59
N PRO A 173 19.24 -55.06 10.19
CA PRO A 173 17.89 -55.42 10.60
C PRO A 173 17.00 -55.90 9.44
N ASP A 174 17.29 -55.43 8.22
CA ASP A 174 16.53 -55.75 7.00
C ASP A 174 17.08 -56.97 6.24
N ASP A 175 18.18 -57.59 6.71
CA ASP A 175 18.73 -58.81 6.13
C ASP A 175 17.90 -60.04 6.56
N PHE A 176 16.67 -60.15 6.04
CA PHE A 176 15.74 -61.26 6.31
C PHE A 176 16.15 -62.60 5.66
N PHE A 177 17.27 -62.64 4.93
CA PHE A 177 17.59 -63.73 3.99
C PHE A 177 18.50 -64.85 4.53
N MET A 178 19.01 -64.76 5.76
CA MET A 178 20.02 -65.71 6.28
C MET A 178 19.63 -66.44 7.58
N ASP A 179 18.35 -66.56 7.90
CA ASP A 179 17.88 -67.54 8.90
C ASP A 179 17.52 -68.91 8.27
N SER A 180 17.64 -69.06 6.94
CA SER A 180 17.30 -70.31 6.23
C SER A 180 18.41 -71.37 6.26
N PHE A 181 19.63 -71.06 6.72
CA PHE A 181 20.77 -72.00 6.72
C PHE A 181 21.09 -72.62 8.08
N ARG A 182 20.21 -72.50 9.07
CA ARG A 182 20.41 -73.08 10.42
C ARG A 182 19.56 -74.32 10.68
N HIS A 183 19.26 -75.09 9.65
CA HIS A 183 18.65 -76.43 9.74
C HIS A 183 19.14 -77.32 8.58
N ILE A 184 20.43 -77.68 8.58
CA ILE A 184 20.95 -78.91 7.96
C ILE A 184 21.96 -79.51 8.93
#